data_AF-A0A7H8ICM0-F1
#
_entry.id   AF-A0A7H8ICM0-F1
#
_cell.length_a   1.000
_cell.length_b   1.000
_cell.length_c   1.000
_cell.angle_alpha   90.00
_cell.angle_beta   90.00
_cell.angle_gamma   90.00
#
_symmetry.space_group_name_H-M   'P 1'
#
loop_
_entity.id
_entity.type
_entity.pdbx_description
1 polymer ?
#
loop_
_entity_poly.entity_id
_entity_poly.type
_entity_poly.pdbx_seq_one_letter_code
_entity_poly.pdbx_strand_id
1 'polypeptide(L)' 'MGILWSTVSASTEEGVAVLIYPTSNEQGFELRTAGQQRRRPINFDGLTLVAFGALQANHGEGQEMANRL' A
#
# COMPACT_ATOMS: atom_id res chain seq x y z
N MET A 1 -1.64 11.84 -6.37
CA MET A 1 -1.85 11.39 -4.96
C MET A 1 -2.97 12.23 -4.36
N GLY A 2 -4.05 11.62 -3.85
CA GLY A 2 -5.19 12.36 -3.30
C GLY A 2 -4.93 12.97 -1.92
N ILE A 3 -5.64 14.04 -1.58
CA ILE A 3 -5.46 14.76 -0.30
C ILE A 3 -5.77 13.86 0.91
N LEU A 4 -6.78 13.00 0.81
CA LEU A 4 -7.15 12.06 1.87
C LEU A 4 -6.01 11.09 2.20
N TRP A 5 -5.40 10.47 1.18
CA TRP A 5 -4.31 9.52 1.41
C TRP A 5 -3.09 10.19 2.02
N SER A 6 -2.78 11.41 1.58
CA SER A 6 -1.63 12.17 2.09
C SER A 6 -1.81 12.49 3.58
N THR A 7 -3.01 12.95 3.97
CA THR A 7 -3.33 13.21 5.39
C THR A 7 -3.30 11.93 6.22
N VAL A 8 -3.96 10.86 5.77
CA VAL A 8 -4.05 9.60 6.52
C VAL A 8 -2.68 8.95 6.71
N SER A 9 -1.86 8.92 5.65
CA SER A 9 -0.51 8.35 5.72
C SER A 9 0.45 9.16 6.58
N ALA A 10 0.27 10.48 6.69
CA ALA A 10 1.06 11.33 7.59
C ALA A 10 0.68 11.12 9.07
N SER A 11 -0.51 10.63 9.36
CA SER A 11 -1.03 10.42 10.72
C SER A 11 -0.81 9.01 11.26
N THR A 12 0.04 8.18 10.62
CA THR A 12 0.20 6.77 11.04
C THR A 12 1.03 6.60 12.31
N GLU A 13 1.92 7.52 12.67
CA GLU A 13 2.88 7.35 13.79
C GLU A 13 3.50 5.93 13.79
N GLU A 14 3.33 5.16 14.86
CA GLU A 14 3.78 3.76 14.99
C GLU A 14 2.79 2.72 14.41
N GLY A 15 1.63 3.18 13.93
CA GLY A 15 0.57 2.38 13.32
C GLY A 15 0.75 2.12 11.83
N VAL A 16 -0.33 1.66 11.20
CA VAL A 16 -0.39 1.31 9.77
C VAL A 16 -1.66 1.89 9.15
N ALA A 17 -1.54 2.48 7.96
CA ALA A 17 -2.66 2.82 7.10
C ALA A 17 -2.69 1.91 5.88
N VAL A 18 -3.89 1.52 5.46
CA VAL A 18 -4.16 0.77 4.24
C VAL A 18 -5.23 1.52 3.45
N LEU A 19 -5.00 1.74 2.16
CA LEU A 19 -5.99 2.29 1.24
C LEU A 19 -6.20 1.28 0.12
N ILE A 20 -7.47 0.92 -0.09
CA ILE A 20 -7.92 0.08 -1.20
C ILE A 20 -8.98 0.85 -1.96
N TYR A 21 -8.85 0.92 -3.27
CA TYR A 21 -9.81 1.61 -4.14
C TYR A 21 -9.98 0.88 -5.46
N PRO A 22 -11.17 0.96 -6.07
CA PRO A 22 -11.44 0.30 -7.35
C PRO A 22 -10.62 0.93 -8.47
N THR A 23 -10.15 0.09 -9.39
CA THR A 23 -9.42 0.48 -10.60
C THR A 23 -9.73 -0.47 -11.75
N SER A 24 -9.45 -0.06 -12.98
CA SER A 24 -9.70 -0.87 -14.18
C SER A 24 -8.53 -1.82 -14.50
N ASN A 25 -8.04 -2.56 -13.50
CA ASN A 25 -7.04 -3.62 -13.69
C ASN A 25 -7.69 -5.01 -13.50
N GLU A 26 -6.92 -6.08 -13.72
CA GLU A 26 -7.41 -7.47 -13.63
C GLU A 26 -8.04 -7.82 -12.26
N GLN A 27 -7.50 -7.25 -11.17
CA GLN A 27 -8.00 -7.52 -9.82
C GLN A 27 -9.14 -6.58 -9.41
N GLY A 28 -9.42 -5.55 -10.21
CA GLY A 28 -10.47 -4.56 -9.95
C GLY A 28 -10.13 -3.57 -8.83
N PHE A 29 -8.91 -3.58 -8.30
CA PHE A 29 -8.48 -2.66 -7.23
C PHE A 29 -6.98 -2.37 -7.27
N GLU A 30 -6.60 -1.26 -6.63
CA GLU A 30 -5.24 -0.99 -6.21
C GLU A 30 -5.18 -0.83 -4.69
N LEU A 31 -4.01 -1.17 -4.13
CA LEU A 31 -3.77 -1.14 -2.70
C LEU A 31 -2.51 -0.34 -2.39
N ARG A 32 -2.58 0.49 -1.34
CA ARG A 32 -1.48 1.29 -0.81
C ARG A 32 -1.36 1.06 0.68
N THR A 33 -0.14 1.16 1.19
CA THR A 33 0.16 1.02 2.61
C THR A 33 1.15 2.07 3.09
N ALA A 34 1.03 2.48 4.34
CA ALA A 34 1.95 3.40 5.02
C ALA A 34 2.12 2.99 6.49
N GLY A 35 3.25 3.36 7.11
CA GLY A 35 3.56 3.03 8.50
C GLY A 35 4.35 1.72 8.69
N GLN A 36 4.49 1.29 9.95
CA GLN A 36 5.29 0.11 10.31
C GLN A 36 4.50 -1.19 10.15
N GLN A 37 4.87 -2.02 9.17
CA GLN A 37 4.05 -3.18 8.82
C GLN A 37 4.84 -4.47 8.60
N ARG A 38 4.18 -5.58 8.94
CA ARG A 38 4.61 -6.96 8.60
C ARG A 38 3.97 -7.47 7.32
N ARG A 39 2.85 -6.85 6.91
CA ARG A 39 2.12 -7.14 5.67
C ARG A 39 2.59 -6.15 4.63
N ARG A 40 3.18 -6.60 3.53
CA ARG A 40 3.63 -5.71 2.46
C ARG A 40 2.97 -6.11 1.14
N PRO A 41 2.45 -5.14 0.38
CA PRO A 41 2.06 -5.40 -0.99
C PRO A 41 3.29 -5.86 -1.77
N ILE A 42 3.13 -6.87 -2.61
CA ILE A 42 4.15 -7.33 -3.55
C ILE A 42 3.50 -7.48 -4.93
N ASN A 43 4.28 -7.23 -5.96
CA ASN A 43 3.93 -7.64 -7.32
C ASN A 43 4.40 -9.09 -7.49
N PHE A 44 3.48 -9.98 -7.82
CA PHE A 44 3.75 -11.35 -8.14
C PHE A 44 3.12 -11.66 -9.48
N ASP A 45 3.93 -11.63 -10.54
CA ASP A 45 3.50 -11.89 -11.92
C ASP A 45 2.33 -11.00 -12.36
N GLY A 46 2.44 -9.69 -12.09
CA GLY A 46 1.37 -8.76 -12.43
C GLY A 46 0.14 -8.87 -11.52
N LEU A 47 0.21 -9.58 -10.39
CA LEU A 47 -0.82 -9.54 -9.35
C LEU A 47 -0.30 -8.81 -8.12
N THR A 48 -1.13 -7.94 -7.54
CA THR A 48 -0.88 -7.39 -6.22
C THR A 48 -1.28 -8.42 -5.17
N LEU A 49 -0.30 -8.96 -4.45
CA LEU A 49 -0.49 -9.87 -3.31
C LEU A 49 0.03 -9.24 -2.02
N VAL A 50 -0.26 -9.86 -0.87
CA VAL A 50 0.26 -9.41 0.43
C VAL A 50 1.20 -10.46 0.99
N ALA A 51 2.49 -10.12 1.06
CA ALA A 51 3.49 -10.93 1.74
C ALA A 51 3.47 -10.66 3.25
N PHE A 52 3.76 -11.68 4.04
CA PHE A 52 3.93 -11.57 5.50
C PHE A 52 5.39 -11.81 5.89
N GLY A 53 5.99 -10.88 6.61
CA GLY A 53 7.41 -10.94 6.99
C GLY A 53 7.72 -10.24 8.31
N ALA A 54 9.01 -9.98 8.53
CA ALA A 54 9.48 -9.22 9.69
C ALA A 54 8.89 -7.80 9.71
N LEU A 55 8.85 -7.19 10.90
CA LEU A 55 8.42 -5.81 11.04
C LEU A 55 9.42 -4.91 10.32
N GLN A 56 8.93 -4.07 9.41
CA GLN A 56 9.75 -3.19 8.62
C GLN A 56 9.20 -1.77 8.70
N ALA A 57 10.03 -0.82 9.12
CA ALA A 57 9.67 0.59 9.15
C ALA A 57 9.66 1.16 7.72
N ASN A 58 8.50 1.62 7.25
CA ASN A 58 8.40 2.32 5.96
C ASN A 58 8.50 3.84 6.22
N HIS A 59 9.72 4.38 6.20
CA HIS A 59 9.95 5.81 6.33
C HIS A 59 9.83 6.48 4.96
N GLY A 60 8.64 7.00 4.64
CA GLY A 60 8.42 7.93 3.51
C GLY A 60 7.81 7.29 2.25
N GLU A 61 6.76 7.97 1.78
CA GLU A 61 5.95 7.77 0.57
C GLU A 61 5.40 6.36 0.35
N GLY A 62 4.12 6.18 0.71
CA GLY A 62 3.40 4.92 0.61
C GLY A 62 3.66 4.25 -0.74
N GLN A 63 4.18 3.02 -0.69
CA GLN A 63 4.52 2.26 -1.88
C GLN A 63 3.25 2.10 -2.72
N GLU A 64 3.16 2.92 -3.76
CA GLU A 64 2.18 2.80 -4.82
C GLU A 64 2.62 1.65 -5.70
N MET A 65 2.14 0.44 -5.39
CA MET A 65 2.25 -0.67 -6.33
C MET A 65 1.12 -0.51 -7.33
N ALA A 66 1.27 0.47 -8.23
CA ALA A 66 0.44 0.55 -9.40
C ALA A 66 0.82 -0.64 -10.28
N ASN A 67 -0.04 -1.64 -10.31
CA ASN A 67 0.04 -2.68 -11.32
C ASN A 67 -0.45 -2.05 -12.63
N ARG A 68 0.41 -1.19 -13.21
CA ARG A 68 0.18 -0.61 -14.52
C ARG A 68 0.44 -1.72 -15.53
N LEU A 69 -0.64 -2.29 -16.06
CA LEU A 69 -0.65 -2.84 -17.40
C LEU A 69 -0.21 -1.76 -18.40
#